data_AF-A0A2N1QM15-F1
#
_entry.id   AF-A0A2N1QM15-F1
#
_cell.length_a   1.000
_cell.length_b   1.000
_cell.length_c   1.000
_cell.angle_alpha   90.00
_cell.angle_beta   90.00
_cell.angle_gamma   90.00
#
_symmetry.space_group_name_H-M   'P 1'
#
loop_
_entity.id
_entity.type
_entity.pdbx_description
1 polymer ?
#
loop_
_entity_poly.entity_id
_entity_poly.type
_entity_poly.pdbx_seq_one_letter_code
_entity_poly.pdbx_strand_id
1 'polypeptide(L)'
;MRDAEGEVIYVGKAKSLKKRMRQYTSGQDEREKIPLTTLDEAGWLDVTVDGADEVDPNLTLIKGGGGALLQEKIVATASDRMVVIADGSKCVAKLGAFPLPIEIVPFGWETTMAIVEAVLKDADVAARGVTLRLLRDTPFITDGGHMIFDLRL
;
A
#
# COMPACT_ATOMS: atom_id res chain seq x y z
N MET A 1 -6.38 -8.41 13.49
CA MET A 1 -5.72 -7.34 14.27
C MET A 1 -6.45 -7.28 15.60
N ARG A 2 -5.90 -6.70 16.65
CA ARG A 2 -6.66 -6.45 17.89
C ARG A 2 -6.53 -5.00 18.29
N ASP A 3 -7.57 -4.46 18.92
CA ASP A 3 -7.57 -3.13 19.54
C ASP A 3 -6.94 -3.16 20.94
N ALA A 4 -6.93 -2.01 21.61
CA ALA A 4 -6.38 -1.85 22.96
C ALA A 4 -7.08 -2.72 24.02
N GLU A 5 -8.33 -3.11 23.76
CA GLU A 5 -9.17 -3.96 24.61
C GLU A 5 -8.98 -5.46 24.31
N GLY A 6 -8.24 -5.81 23.25
CA GLY A 6 -7.93 -7.17 22.84
C GLY A 6 -8.99 -7.85 21.97
N GLU A 7 -9.98 -7.11 21.47
CA GLU A 7 -11.01 -7.60 20.56
C GLU A 7 -10.42 -7.81 19.16
N VAL A 8 -10.80 -8.90 18.48
CA VAL A 8 -10.33 -9.15 17.11
C VAL A 8 -11.06 -8.21 16.16
N ILE A 9 -10.35 -7.20 15.67
CA ILE A 9 -10.85 -6.23 14.71
C ILE A 9 -10.12 -6.33 13.37
N TYR A 10 -10.76 -5.76 12.36
CA TYR A 10 -10.15 -5.50 11.07
C TYR A 10 -10.16 -4.00 10.77
N VAL A 11 -8.96 -3.46 10.48
CA VAL A 11 -8.74 -2.09 10.02
C VAL A 11 -8.25 -2.15 8.57
N GLY A 12 -9.02 -1.56 7.65
CA GLY A 12 -8.67 -1.54 6.23
C GLY A 12 -9.67 -0.77 5.38
N LYS A 13 -9.42 -0.70 4.06
CA LYS A 13 -10.11 0.17 3.09
C LYS A 13 -11.66 0.12 3.14
N ALA A 14 -12.30 0.99 3.92
CA ALA A 14 -13.76 1.01 4.11
C ALA A 14 -14.59 1.06 2.80
N LYS A 15 -14.11 1.71 1.74
CA LYS A 15 -14.84 1.82 0.45
C LYS A 15 -14.74 0.58 -0.45
N SER A 16 -13.62 -0.15 -0.40
CA SER A 16 -13.40 -1.34 -1.23
C SER A 16 -13.68 -2.65 -0.50
N LEU A 17 -13.81 -2.60 0.82
CA LEU A 17 -13.99 -3.77 1.68
C LEU A 17 -15.31 -4.48 1.44
N LYS A 18 -16.42 -3.76 1.38
CA LYS A 18 -17.74 -4.35 1.09
C LYS A 18 -17.76 -5.10 -0.25
N LYS A 19 -16.93 -4.69 -1.21
CA LYS A 19 -16.82 -5.32 -2.53
C LYS A 19 -15.89 -6.54 -2.52
N ARG A 20 -14.72 -6.46 -1.87
CA ARG A 20 -13.73 -7.57 -1.78
C ARG A 20 -14.13 -8.64 -0.76
N MET A 21 -14.75 -8.23 0.34
CA MET A 21 -15.25 -9.11 1.39
C MET A 21 -16.74 -9.39 1.24
N ARG A 22 -17.33 -9.19 0.04
CA ARG A 22 -18.74 -9.49 -0.21
C ARG A 22 -19.07 -10.90 0.25
N GLN A 23 -18.20 -11.89 -0.01
CA GLN A 23 -18.37 -13.27 0.46
C GLN A 23 -18.44 -13.43 1.99
N TYR A 24 -17.77 -12.56 2.76
CA TYR A 24 -17.76 -12.58 4.23
C TYR A 24 -18.81 -11.64 4.86
N THR A 25 -19.50 -10.84 4.04
CA THR A 25 -20.49 -9.82 4.46
C THR A 25 -21.88 -10.04 3.88
N SER A 26 -22.05 -10.92 2.88
CA SER A 26 -23.31 -11.14 2.15
C SER A 26 -24.24 -12.19 2.77
N GLY A 27 -24.02 -12.60 4.02
CA GLY A 27 -24.97 -13.44 4.77
C GLY A 27 -25.13 -14.88 4.28
N GLN A 28 -24.22 -15.37 3.43
CA GLN A 28 -24.16 -16.78 2.97
C GLN A 28 -22.95 -17.54 3.55
N ASP A 29 -22.31 -16.96 4.56
CA ASP A 29 -21.09 -17.46 5.17
C ASP A 29 -21.34 -17.69 6.67
N GLU A 30 -21.14 -18.92 7.15
CA GLU A 30 -21.36 -19.33 8.54
C GLU A 30 -20.21 -18.91 9.47
N ARG A 31 -19.12 -18.36 8.93
CA ARG A 31 -17.99 -17.86 9.73
C ARG A 31 -18.37 -16.63 10.54
N GLU A 32 -17.72 -16.47 11.69
CA GLU A 32 -17.87 -15.27 12.53
C GLU A 32 -17.50 -14.02 11.74
N LYS A 33 -18.37 -13.00 11.85
CA LYS A 33 -18.13 -11.71 11.24
C LYS A 33 -17.00 -11.02 12.00
N ILE A 34 -15.98 -10.59 11.28
CA ILE A 34 -14.93 -9.76 11.87
C ILE A 34 -15.47 -8.32 11.97
N PRO A 35 -15.51 -7.73 13.18
CA PRO A 35 -15.83 -6.32 13.37
C PRO A 35 -14.96 -5.42 12.51
N LEU A 36 -15.62 -4.41 11.91
CA LEU A 36 -14.96 -3.38 11.12
C LEU A 36 -14.95 -2.09 11.92
N THR A 37 -13.79 -1.44 11.98
CA THR A 37 -13.63 -0.14 12.64
C THR A 37 -12.67 0.73 11.83
N THR A 38 -12.55 2.00 12.23
CA THR A 38 -11.55 2.91 11.68
C THR A 38 -10.25 2.83 12.48
N LEU A 39 -9.14 3.29 11.89
CA LEU A 39 -7.88 3.37 12.64
C LEU A 39 -7.98 4.34 13.83
N ASP A 40 -8.73 5.43 13.67
CA ASP A 40 -8.91 6.44 14.73
C ASP A 40 -9.67 5.87 15.94
N GLU A 41 -10.65 5.00 15.70
CA GLU A 41 -11.40 4.29 16.74
C GLU A 41 -10.56 3.15 17.38
N ALA A 42 -9.84 2.39 16.56
CA ALA A 42 -9.01 1.27 17.02
C ALA A 42 -7.75 1.70 17.78
N GLY A 43 -7.20 2.88 17.45
CA GLY A 43 -5.93 3.36 17.99
C GLY A 43 -4.75 2.51 17.55
N TRP A 44 -3.95 2.06 18.51
CA TRP A 44 -2.74 1.27 18.28
C TRP A 44 -3.07 -0.22 18.13
N LEU A 45 -2.43 -0.89 17.17
CA LEU A 45 -2.75 -2.27 16.81
C LEU A 45 -1.65 -3.26 17.25
N ASP A 46 -2.05 -4.44 17.71
CA ASP A 46 -1.11 -5.53 18.01
C ASP A 46 -0.35 -6.03 16.76
N VAL A 47 -1.05 -6.08 15.63
CA VAL A 47 -0.53 -6.65 14.38
C VAL A 47 -1.27 -6.11 13.18
N THR A 48 -0.51 -5.80 12.13
CA THR A 48 -1.01 -5.61 10.76
C THR A 48 -0.61 -6.77 9.88
N VAL A 49 -1.52 -7.19 8.99
CA VAL A 49 -1.27 -8.21 7.97
C VAL A 49 -1.50 -7.60 6.59
N ASP A 50 -0.51 -7.69 5.71
CA ASP A 50 -0.59 -7.10 4.38
C ASP A 50 0.22 -7.90 3.34
N GLY A 51 0.03 -7.62 2.05
CA GLY A 51 0.82 -8.16 0.97
C GLY A 51 2.03 -7.29 0.59
N ALA A 52 2.84 -7.80 -0.34
CA ALA A 52 3.93 -7.04 -0.96
C ALA A 52 3.99 -7.27 -2.47
N ASP A 53 4.50 -6.28 -3.20
CA ASP A 53 4.80 -6.41 -4.62
C ASP A 53 6.21 -7.02 -4.82
N GLU A 54 7.16 -6.69 -3.92
CA GLU A 54 8.47 -7.34 -3.79
C GLU A 54 8.93 -7.43 -2.35
N VAL A 55 9.76 -8.44 -2.06
CA VAL A 55 10.42 -8.67 -0.77
C VAL A 55 11.88 -9.04 -1.04
N ASP A 56 12.83 -8.34 -0.40
CA ASP A 56 14.25 -8.70 -0.44
C ASP A 56 14.68 -9.55 0.78
N PRO A 57 15.92 -10.09 0.81
CA PRO A 57 16.40 -10.90 1.93
C PRO A 57 16.48 -10.17 3.28
N ASN A 58 16.48 -8.83 3.26
CA ASN A 58 16.49 -7.99 4.46
C ASN A 58 15.06 -7.68 4.95
N LEU A 59 14.03 -8.28 4.34
CA LEU A 59 12.62 -7.99 4.57
C LEU A 59 12.22 -6.55 4.23
N THR A 60 12.99 -5.89 3.35
CA THR A 60 12.61 -4.61 2.76
C THR A 60 11.60 -4.87 1.65
N LEU A 61 10.59 -4.01 1.57
CA LEU A 61 9.43 -4.24 0.72
C LEU A 61 9.28 -3.13 -0.32
N ILE A 62 8.91 -3.52 -1.54
CA ILE A 62 8.14 -2.62 -2.42
C ILE A 62 6.66 -2.99 -2.29
N LYS A 63 5.85 -1.95 -2.04
CA LYS A 63 4.39 -2.01 -1.93
C LYS A 63 3.76 -0.88 -2.74
N GLY A 64 2.49 -1.03 -3.05
CA GLY A 64 1.69 0.03 -3.65
C GLY A 64 1.22 -0.24 -5.06
N GLY A 65 1.40 -1.45 -5.60
CA GLY A 65 0.82 -1.86 -6.89
C GLY A 65 -0.70 -1.69 -6.93
N GLY A 66 -1.37 -1.85 -5.78
CA GLY A 66 -2.81 -1.59 -5.62
C GLY A 66 -3.22 -0.13 -5.39
N GLY A 67 -2.27 0.81 -5.33
CA GLY A 67 -2.53 2.25 -5.16
C GLY A 67 -3.01 2.64 -3.75
N ALA A 68 -2.54 1.91 -2.74
CA ALA A 68 -2.97 2.01 -1.35
C ALA A 68 -1.84 2.36 -0.37
N LEU A 69 -0.63 2.58 -0.89
CA LEU A 69 0.61 2.56 -0.12
C LEU A 69 0.61 3.49 1.09
N LEU A 70 -0.03 4.66 0.98
CA LEU A 70 -0.09 5.62 2.09
C LEU A 70 -0.90 5.05 3.27
N GLN A 71 -2.12 4.57 3.02
CA GLN A 71 -2.96 4.00 4.06
C GLN A 71 -2.36 2.72 4.63
N GLU A 72 -1.80 1.84 3.78
CA GLU A 72 -1.10 0.63 4.20
C GLU A 72 0.05 0.96 5.14
N LYS A 73 0.88 1.96 4.79
CA LYS A 73 1.99 2.42 5.63
C LYS A 73 1.53 3.01 6.95
N ILE A 74 0.48 3.83 6.95
CA ILE A 74 -0.07 4.42 8.18
C ILE A 74 -0.54 3.32 9.14
N VAL A 75 -1.33 2.35 8.66
CA VAL A 75 -1.83 1.23 9.47
C VAL A 75 -0.69 0.35 9.99
N ALA A 76 0.28 0.01 9.14
CA ALA A 76 1.45 -0.76 9.55
C ALA A 76 2.34 -0.03 10.58
N THR A 77 2.44 1.30 10.48
CA THR A 77 3.22 2.12 11.43
C THR A 77 2.50 2.28 12.77
N ALA A 78 1.17 2.25 12.77
CA ALA A 78 0.33 2.22 13.96
C ALA A 78 0.15 0.81 14.53
N SER A 79 1.15 -0.06 14.36
CA SER A 79 1.11 -1.45 14.83
C SER A 79 2.42 -1.86 15.49
N ASP A 80 2.36 -2.74 16.49
CA ASP A 80 3.56 -3.34 17.09
C ASP A 80 4.33 -4.21 16.08
N ARG A 81 3.59 -4.90 15.21
CA ARG A 81 4.13 -5.86 14.25
C ARG A 81 3.44 -5.76 12.90
N MET A 82 4.20 -5.94 11.83
CA MET A 82 3.69 -6.12 10.48
C MET A 82 4.06 -7.52 9.98
N VAL A 83 3.06 -8.28 9.56
CA VAL A 83 3.22 -9.58 8.93
C VAL A 83 2.92 -9.45 7.45
N VAL A 84 3.88 -9.83 6.61
CA VAL A 84 3.72 -9.83 5.16
C VAL A 84 3.35 -11.24 4.68
N ILE A 85 2.30 -11.33 3.86
CA ILE A 85 1.91 -12.56 3.18
C ILE A 85 2.09 -12.35 1.68
N ALA A 86 3.03 -13.07 1.09
CA ALA A 86 3.36 -13.00 -0.32
C ALA A 86 3.71 -14.40 -0.85
N ASP A 87 3.45 -14.64 -2.13
CA ASP A 87 3.90 -15.85 -2.80
C ASP A 87 5.40 -15.76 -3.17
N GLY A 88 6.04 -16.91 -3.41
CA GLY A 88 7.49 -16.97 -3.65
C GLY A 88 7.97 -16.16 -4.86
N SER A 89 7.10 -15.80 -5.81
CA SER A 89 7.47 -14.95 -6.95
C SER A 89 7.75 -13.50 -6.56
N LYS A 90 7.34 -13.08 -5.36
CA LYS A 90 7.60 -11.74 -4.82
C LYS A 90 8.98 -11.62 -4.19
N CYS A 91 9.65 -12.74 -3.90
CA CYS A 91 11.00 -12.73 -3.34
C CYS A 91 12.03 -12.42 -4.44
N VAL A 92 12.74 -11.31 -4.28
CA VAL A 92 13.78 -10.85 -5.21
C VAL A 92 15.12 -10.72 -4.50
N ALA A 93 16.21 -10.91 -5.22
CA ALA A 93 17.55 -10.74 -4.65
C ALA A 93 17.85 -9.27 -4.30
N LYS A 94 17.29 -8.34 -5.09
CA LYS A 94 17.41 -6.89 -4.93
C LYS A 94 16.10 -6.26 -5.41
N LEU A 95 15.59 -5.29 -4.64
CA LEU A 95 14.40 -4.53 -5.00
C LEU A 95 14.58 -3.74 -6.31
N GLY A 96 13.49 -3.60 -7.06
CA GLY A 96 13.40 -2.77 -8.25
C GLY A 96 12.96 -3.49 -9.54
N ALA A 97 12.65 -4.80 -9.51
CA ALA A 97 12.07 -5.44 -10.69
C ALA A 97 10.61 -4.99 -10.91
N PHE A 98 9.90 -4.68 -9.81
CA PHE A 98 8.66 -3.94 -9.75
C PHE A 98 8.95 -2.43 -9.60
N PRO A 99 8.22 -1.54 -10.31
CA PRO A 99 8.40 -0.11 -10.16
C PRO A 99 8.12 0.35 -8.74
N LEU A 100 8.96 1.23 -8.18
CA LEU A 100 8.73 1.84 -6.88
C LEU A 100 7.59 2.88 -6.98
N PRO A 101 6.43 2.67 -6.34
CA PRO A 101 5.35 3.64 -6.37
C PRO A 101 5.61 4.75 -5.35
N ILE A 102 5.39 6.01 -5.75
CA ILE A 102 5.38 7.16 -4.85
C ILE A 102 4.06 7.91 -4.97
N GLU A 103 3.39 8.13 -3.85
CA GLU A 103 2.13 8.89 -3.79
C GLU A 103 2.43 10.39 -3.65
N ILE A 104 1.82 11.21 -4.52
CA ILE A 104 2.09 12.64 -4.63
C ILE A 104 0.80 13.45 -4.67
N VAL A 105 0.81 14.64 -4.07
CA VAL A 105 -0.33 15.55 -4.17
C VAL A 105 -0.51 16.05 -5.62
N PRO A 106 -1.76 16.25 -6.11
CA PRO A 106 -1.97 16.68 -7.49
C PRO A 106 -1.44 18.08 -7.80
N PHE A 107 -1.35 18.95 -6.79
CA PHE A 107 -0.87 20.31 -6.96
C PHE A 107 0.62 20.31 -7.36
N GLY A 108 0.92 20.84 -8.55
CA GLY A 108 2.29 20.96 -9.05
C GLY A 108 2.94 19.62 -9.44
N TRP A 109 2.15 18.60 -9.78
CA TRP A 109 2.69 17.25 -10.03
C TRP A 109 3.77 17.21 -11.12
N GLU A 110 3.65 17.99 -12.20
CA GLU A 110 4.68 18.05 -13.25
C GLU A 110 6.03 18.55 -12.71
N THR A 111 6.00 19.59 -11.86
CA THR A 111 7.19 20.10 -11.16
C THR A 111 7.76 19.04 -10.21
N THR A 112 6.90 18.36 -9.45
CA THR A 112 7.31 17.25 -8.57
C THR A 112 7.98 16.13 -9.38
N MET A 113 7.47 15.81 -10.58
CA MET A 113 8.08 14.81 -11.46
C MET A 113 9.49 15.23 -11.86
N ALA A 114 9.69 16.47 -12.31
CA ALA A 114 11.00 16.99 -12.69
C ALA A 114 12.01 16.97 -11.51
N ILE A 115 11.55 17.28 -10.30
CA ILE A 115 12.39 17.20 -9.08
C ILE A 115 12.77 15.75 -8.78
N VAL A 116 11.82 14.82 -8.85
CA VAL A 116 12.10 13.39 -8.63
C VAL A 116 13.11 12.88 -9.65
N GLU A 117 12.95 13.21 -10.93
CA GLU A 117 13.90 12.84 -11.98
C GLU A 117 15.31 13.41 -11.73
N ALA A 118 15.42 14.64 -11.20
CA ALA A 118 16.71 15.23 -10.84
C ALA A 118 17.36 14.47 -9.67
N VAL A 119 16.61 14.19 -8.60
CA VAL A 119 17.09 13.43 -7.44
C VAL A 119 17.59 12.04 -7.83
N LEU A 120 16.89 11.36 -8.74
CA LEU A 120 17.30 10.04 -9.21
C LEU A 120 18.60 10.09 -10.03
N LYS A 121 18.82 11.14 -10.81
CA LYS A 121 20.09 11.35 -11.52
C LYS A 121 21.25 11.58 -10.55
N ASP A 122 21.02 12.38 -9.51
CA ASP A 122 22.04 12.71 -8.52
C ASP A 122 22.38 11.53 -7.61
N ALA A 123 21.41 10.64 -7.35
CA ALA A 123 21.60 9.45 -6.51
C ALA A 123 22.35 8.30 -7.21
N ASP A 124 22.79 8.47 -8.46
CA ASP A 124 23.43 7.43 -9.30
C ASP A 124 22.66 6.10 -9.30
N VAL A 125 21.33 6.19 -9.20
CA VAL A 125 20.47 5.03 -9.37
C VAL A 125 20.26 4.83 -10.86
N ALA A 126 20.21 3.57 -11.30
CA ALA A 126 19.98 3.20 -12.70
C ALA A 126 18.51 3.43 -13.12
N ALA A 127 17.93 4.57 -12.73
CA ALA A 127 16.56 4.93 -12.99
C ALA A 127 16.28 4.91 -14.49
N ARG A 128 15.41 4.01 -14.89
CA ARG A 128 14.99 3.79 -16.27
C ARG A 128 13.84 4.70 -16.68
N GLY A 129 13.13 5.29 -15.71
CA GLY A 129 12.10 6.29 -15.96
C GLY A 129 11.19 6.53 -14.77
N VAL A 130 10.55 7.70 -14.79
CA VAL A 130 9.46 8.11 -13.90
C VAL A 130 8.20 8.22 -14.76
N THR A 131 7.13 7.54 -14.39
CA THR A 131 5.86 7.61 -15.13
C THR A 131 4.71 7.92 -14.20
N LEU A 132 3.82 8.83 -14.61
CA LEU A 132 2.53 9.01 -13.96
C LEU A 132 1.70 7.74 -14.15
N ARG A 133 1.22 7.16 -13.05
CA ARG A 133 0.37 5.98 -13.08
C ARG A 133 -0.98 6.35 -13.68
N LEU A 134 -1.40 5.60 -14.69
CA LEU A 134 -2.68 5.79 -15.37
C LEU A 134 -3.64 4.63 -15.05
N LEU A 135 -4.93 4.96 -14.95
CA LEU A 135 -6.01 4.00 -15.04
C LEU A 135 -6.67 4.17 -16.40
N ARG A 136 -6.36 3.25 -17.33
CA ARG A 136 -6.63 3.46 -18.77
C ARG A 136 -5.84 4.68 -19.24
N ASP A 137 -6.51 5.77 -19.61
CA ASP A 137 -5.88 6.97 -20.18
C ASP A 137 -5.98 8.21 -19.28
N THR A 138 -6.45 8.03 -18.03
CA THR A 138 -6.53 9.12 -17.05
C THR A 138 -5.64 8.84 -15.86
N PRO A 139 -5.09 9.87 -15.19
CA PRO A 139 -4.31 9.67 -13.97
C PRO A 139 -5.05 8.81 -12.95
N PHE A 140 -4.34 7.82 -12.40
CA PHE A 140 -4.85 7.04 -11.28
C PHE A 140 -4.93 7.92 -10.05
N ILE A 141 -6.10 7.99 -9.43
CA ILE A 141 -6.33 8.74 -8.20
C ILE A 141 -6.49 7.77 -7.02
N THR A 142 -5.67 7.95 -5.98
CA THR A 142 -5.71 7.10 -4.77
C THR A 142 -6.98 7.35 -3.96
N ASP A 143 -7.25 6.49 -2.97
CA ASP A 143 -8.34 6.73 -2.01
C ASP A 143 -8.17 8.05 -1.23
N GLY A 144 -6.94 8.58 -1.14
CA GLY A 144 -6.61 9.87 -0.54
C GLY A 144 -6.75 11.07 -1.49
N GLY A 145 -7.13 10.86 -2.75
CA GLY A 145 -7.24 11.95 -3.74
C GLY A 145 -5.88 12.36 -4.34
N HIS A 146 -4.83 11.56 -4.15
CA HIS A 146 -3.50 11.81 -4.66
C HIS A 146 -3.25 11.10 -5.99
N MET A 147 -2.13 11.40 -6.62
CA MET A 147 -1.60 10.72 -7.81
C MET A 147 -0.45 9.78 -7.41
N ILE A 148 -0.02 8.92 -8.33
CA ILE A 148 1.13 8.03 -8.12
C ILE A 148 2.11 8.19 -9.28
N PHE A 149 3.41 8.31 -8.97
CA PHE A 149 4.47 8.02 -9.94
C PHE A 149 5.01 6.61 -9.72
N ASP A 150 5.30 5.93 -10.81
CA ASP A 150 5.99 4.65 -10.85
C ASP A 150 7.43 4.87 -11.30
N LEU A 151 8.38 4.59 -10.42
CA LEU A 151 9.81 4.74 -10.67
C LEU A 151 10.40 3.38 -11.04
N ARG A 152 10.97 3.27 -12.24
CA ARG A 152 11.75 2.08 -12.62
C ARG A 152 13.21 2.34 -12.27
N LEU A 153 13.77 1.56 -11.34
CA LEU A 153 15.12 1.70 -10.80
C LEU A 153 16.11 0.66 -11.37
#